data_AF-K0USK6-F1
#
_entry.id   AF-K0USK6-F1
#
_cell.length_a   1.000
_cell.length_b   1.000
_cell.length_c   1.000
_cell.angle_alpha   90.00
_cell.angle_beta   90.00
_cell.angle_gamma   90.00
#
_symmetry.space_group_name_H-M   'P 1'
#
loop_
_entity.id
_entity.type
_entity.pdbx_description
1 polymer ?
#
loop_
_entity_poly.entity_id
_entity_poly.type
_entity_poly.pdbx_seq_one_letter_code
_entity_poly.pdbx_strand_id
1 'polypeptide(L)'
;MGLAVPLRVGAAAMFVFVAGGLAGQRDVAGFAALGALIAAFCRPDPYPVRAGRLAVLGAGITASIGIGAALGVGGSGVLVETATISVLAGVAAYLMWALHIVGPGAVVFVFGAAGAQAFAHDGGDAIRAVTSTATGAVIGAIASLAPWLLQALRREGAEPAPPQRESLWTTLTRAPHRTLASRSLRITVAGAAAAALAMGLGFEHPLWATMGAVATMQGVGYHLTVHRGVQRLLGNVGGAALAAGLLALPLGYWGAVAAIVVFQTAAEIASTVNYALTSLAVTPMALLLTGLQAGLAPAVAVDRVLDTAVGIVTGIVIAAVTISGSDAGRLRTTPTGS
;
A
#
# COMPACT_ATOMS: atom_id res chain seq x y z
N MET A 1 -15.40 9.08 -18.40
CA MET A 1 -15.17 9.16 -16.94
C MET A 1 -14.06 8.24 -16.41
N GLY A 2 -13.74 7.10 -17.05
CA GLY A 2 -12.83 6.08 -16.51
C GLY A 2 -11.36 6.47 -16.29
N LEU A 3 -10.78 7.35 -17.13
CA LEU A 3 -9.35 7.72 -17.04
C LEU A 3 -9.07 8.93 -16.14
N ALA A 4 -10.09 9.72 -15.79
CA ALA A 4 -9.89 10.96 -15.04
C ALA A 4 -9.33 10.71 -13.62
N VAL A 5 -9.73 9.61 -12.98
CA VAL A 5 -9.26 9.25 -11.64
C VAL A 5 -7.80 8.79 -11.65
N PRO A 6 -7.39 7.80 -12.48
CA PRO A 6 -5.97 7.42 -12.62
C PRO A 6 -5.05 8.59 -12.94
N LEU A 7 -5.43 9.45 -13.90
CA LEU A 7 -4.63 10.61 -14.30
C LEU A 7 -4.42 11.60 -13.15
N ARG A 8 -5.41 11.76 -12.29
CA ARG A 8 -5.33 12.66 -11.13
C ARG A 8 -4.43 12.13 -10.03
N VAL A 9 -4.44 10.82 -9.80
CA VAL A 9 -3.49 10.17 -8.88
C VAL A 9 -2.06 10.31 -9.42
N GLY A 10 -1.87 10.03 -10.72
CA GLY A 10 -0.61 10.23 -11.40
C GLY A 10 -0.12 11.69 -11.33
N ALA A 11 -1.01 12.66 -11.54
CA ALA A 11 -0.70 14.08 -11.45
C ALA A 11 -0.32 14.51 -10.02
N ALA A 12 -0.98 13.99 -8.99
CA ALA A 12 -0.62 14.27 -7.60
C ALA A 12 0.78 13.73 -7.27
N ALA A 13 1.09 12.50 -7.68
CA ALA A 13 2.42 11.91 -7.54
C ALA A 13 3.48 12.70 -8.34
N MET A 14 3.17 13.07 -9.58
CA MET A 14 4.05 13.88 -10.42
C MET A 14 4.35 15.24 -9.78
N PHE A 15 3.33 15.91 -9.24
CA PHE A 15 3.49 17.21 -8.59
C PHE A 15 4.46 17.14 -7.41
N VAL A 16 4.30 16.16 -6.52
CA VAL A 16 5.19 16.05 -5.34
C VAL A 16 6.62 15.69 -5.72
N PHE A 17 6.82 14.85 -6.74
CA PHE A 17 8.17 14.57 -7.24
C PHE A 17 8.82 15.79 -7.88
N VAL A 18 8.10 16.50 -8.76
CA VAL A 18 8.66 17.68 -9.41
C VAL A 18 8.96 18.77 -8.38
N ALA A 19 8.04 19.02 -7.43
CA ALA A 19 8.25 19.99 -6.37
C ALA A 19 9.45 19.62 -5.48
N GLY A 20 9.55 18.35 -5.04
CA GLY A 20 10.69 17.86 -4.26
C GLY A 20 12.02 17.97 -5.02
N GLY A 21 12.02 17.59 -6.30
CA GLY A 21 13.19 17.66 -7.17
C GLY A 21 13.69 19.08 -7.43
N LEU A 22 12.77 20.04 -7.62
CA LEU A 22 13.08 21.46 -7.78
C LEU A 22 13.53 22.11 -6.47
N ALA A 23 12.97 21.67 -5.33
CA ALA A 23 13.38 22.12 -4.00
C ALA A 23 14.69 21.47 -3.50
N GLY A 24 15.31 20.59 -4.29
CA GLY A 24 16.51 19.85 -3.91
C GLY A 24 16.28 18.70 -2.92
N GLN A 25 15.03 18.43 -2.53
CA GLN A 25 14.62 17.39 -1.57
C GLN A 25 14.31 16.05 -2.26
N ARG A 26 15.28 15.56 -3.04
CA ARG A 26 15.11 14.37 -3.89
C ARG A 26 14.97 13.06 -3.11
N ASP A 27 15.68 12.98 -1.99
CA ASP A 27 15.75 11.83 -1.09
C ASP A 27 14.41 11.57 -0.37
N VAL A 28 13.69 12.63 0.00
CA VAL A 28 12.38 12.52 0.69
C VAL A 28 11.17 12.65 -0.22
N ALA A 29 11.36 12.93 -1.51
CA ALA A 29 10.25 13.05 -2.48
C ALA A 29 9.43 11.75 -2.60
N GLY A 30 10.06 10.59 -2.40
CA GLY A 30 9.38 9.29 -2.36
C GLY A 30 8.35 9.19 -1.23
N PHE A 31 8.63 9.77 -0.06
CA PHE A 31 7.70 9.81 1.06
C PHE A 31 6.50 10.73 0.80
N ALA A 32 6.73 11.89 0.18
CA ALA A 32 5.63 12.75 -0.28
C ALA A 32 4.76 12.03 -1.32
N ALA A 33 5.36 11.27 -2.23
CA ALA A 33 4.60 10.45 -3.17
C ALA A 33 3.74 9.39 -2.48
N LEU A 34 4.28 8.68 -1.50
CA LEU A 34 3.51 7.71 -0.69
C LEU A 34 2.36 8.38 0.06
N GLY A 35 2.56 9.59 0.59
CA GLY A 35 1.48 10.39 1.15
C GLY A 35 0.42 10.74 0.09
N ALA A 36 0.84 11.20 -1.09
CA ALA A 36 -0.06 11.57 -2.18
C ALA A 36 -0.90 10.39 -2.72
N LEU A 37 -0.43 9.15 -2.55
CA LEU A 37 -1.17 7.93 -2.93
C LEU A 37 -2.53 7.81 -2.24
N ILE A 38 -2.81 8.52 -1.15
CA ILE A 38 -4.17 8.51 -0.58
C ILE A 38 -5.23 8.97 -1.60
N ALA A 39 -4.83 9.73 -2.64
CA ALA A 39 -5.72 10.12 -3.73
C ALA A 39 -6.33 8.94 -4.51
N ALA A 40 -5.70 7.76 -4.44
CA ALA A 40 -6.16 6.53 -5.07
C ALA A 40 -7.29 5.83 -4.30
N PHE A 41 -7.46 6.14 -3.03
CA PHE A 41 -8.43 5.50 -2.14
C PHE A 41 -9.81 6.16 -2.22
N CYS A 42 -10.82 5.47 -1.68
CA CYS A 42 -12.18 5.95 -1.48
C CYS A 42 -12.89 6.38 -2.79
N ARG A 43 -12.51 5.82 -3.93
CA ARG A 43 -13.09 6.10 -5.26
C ARG A 43 -14.62 6.02 -5.34
N PRO A 44 -15.30 5.04 -4.72
CA PRO A 44 -16.76 4.98 -4.77
C PRO A 44 -17.44 5.93 -3.78
N ASP A 45 -16.71 6.52 -2.83
CA ASP A 45 -17.31 7.24 -1.71
C ASP A 45 -17.80 8.64 -2.14
N PRO A 46 -18.96 9.10 -1.64
CA PRO A 46 -19.37 10.49 -1.74
C PRO A 46 -18.32 11.43 -1.12
N TYR A 47 -18.08 12.59 -1.73
CA TYR A 47 -17.04 13.54 -1.30
C TYR A 47 -17.04 13.89 0.20
N PRO A 48 -18.19 14.12 0.87
CA PRO A 48 -18.21 14.44 2.30
C PRO A 48 -17.68 13.31 3.19
N VAL A 49 -18.01 12.06 2.87
CA VAL A 49 -17.53 10.88 3.62
C VAL A 49 -16.06 10.58 3.27
N ARG A 50 -15.72 10.77 1.99
CA ARG A 50 -14.37 10.60 1.47
C ARG A 50 -13.35 11.47 2.20
N ALA A 51 -13.67 12.72 2.50
CA ALA A 51 -12.74 13.62 3.19
C ALA A 51 -12.29 13.07 4.56
N GLY A 52 -13.22 12.55 5.36
CA GLY A 52 -12.90 11.94 6.65
C GLY A 52 -12.03 10.69 6.51
N ARG A 53 -12.37 9.79 5.57
CA ARG A 53 -11.58 8.57 5.32
C ARG A 53 -10.18 8.88 4.80
N LEU A 54 -10.03 9.89 3.93
CA LEU A 54 -8.73 10.37 3.45
C LEU A 54 -7.89 10.97 4.58
N ALA A 55 -8.50 11.70 5.53
CA ALA A 55 -7.78 12.21 6.70
C ALA A 55 -7.24 11.05 7.56
N VAL A 56 -8.05 10.01 7.79
CA VAL A 56 -7.60 8.80 8.51
C VAL A 56 -6.47 8.08 7.76
N LEU A 57 -6.57 7.95 6.44
CA LEU A 57 -5.52 7.35 5.61
C LEU A 57 -4.22 8.16 5.65
N GLY A 58 -4.31 9.48 5.51
CA GLY A 58 -3.16 10.38 5.57
C GLY A 58 -2.47 10.32 6.93
N ALA A 59 -3.23 10.38 8.02
CA ALA A 59 -2.71 10.23 9.37
C ALA A 59 -2.09 8.84 9.59
N GLY A 60 -2.75 7.78 9.11
CA GLY A 60 -2.28 6.42 9.27
C GLY A 60 -1.00 6.13 8.48
N ILE A 61 -0.88 6.58 7.23
CA ILE A 61 0.35 6.42 6.43
C ILE A 61 1.49 7.25 7.05
N THR A 62 1.20 8.46 7.50
CA THR A 62 2.19 9.31 8.19
C THR A 62 2.66 8.67 9.49
N ALA A 63 1.76 8.12 10.29
CA ALA A 63 2.11 7.39 11.52
C ALA A 63 2.91 6.12 11.21
N SER A 64 2.55 5.39 10.15
CA SER A 64 3.27 4.21 9.67
C SER A 64 4.73 4.53 9.32
N ILE A 65 4.95 5.64 8.61
CA ILE A 65 6.28 6.15 8.26
C ILE A 65 7.02 6.63 9.50
N GLY A 66 6.35 7.29 10.44
CA GLY A 66 6.94 7.67 11.73
C GLY A 66 7.40 6.47 12.56
N ILE A 67 6.60 5.40 12.61
CA ILE A 67 6.96 4.14 13.28
C ILE A 67 8.19 3.51 12.60
N GLY A 68 8.18 3.43 11.26
CA GLY A 68 9.33 2.94 10.49
C GLY A 68 10.59 3.74 10.77
N ALA A 69 10.51 5.07 10.69
CA ALA A 69 11.64 5.94 10.96
C ALA A 69 12.16 5.79 12.39
N ALA A 70 11.27 5.67 13.38
CA ALA A 70 11.67 5.43 14.78
C ALA A 70 12.42 4.10 14.97
N LEU A 71 12.01 3.05 14.26
CA LEU A 71 12.73 1.76 14.26
C LEU A 71 14.13 1.90 13.68
N GLY A 72 14.27 2.63 12.57
CA GLY A 72 15.56 2.91 11.91
C GLY A 72 16.51 3.71 12.81
N VAL A 73 16.05 4.82 13.37
CA VAL A 73 16.84 5.65 14.31
C VAL A 73 17.24 4.88 15.56
N GLY A 74 16.36 4.01 16.05
CA GLY A 74 16.62 3.18 17.22
C GLY A 74 17.62 2.04 16.98
N GLY A 75 17.99 1.75 15.73
CA GLY A 75 18.81 0.57 15.39
C GLY A 75 18.18 -0.73 15.91
N SER A 76 16.85 -0.82 15.83
CA SER A 76 16.09 -1.93 16.42
C SER A 76 16.51 -3.26 15.79
N GLY A 77 16.62 -4.32 16.60
CA GLY A 77 16.90 -5.65 16.05
C GLY A 77 15.79 -6.11 15.09
N VAL A 78 16.17 -6.88 14.07
CA VAL A 78 15.27 -7.36 13.00
C VAL A 78 13.98 -8.03 13.51
N LEU A 79 14.03 -8.66 14.69
CA LEU A 79 12.86 -9.25 15.35
C LEU A 79 11.83 -8.20 15.79
N VAL A 80 12.29 -7.10 16.39
CA VAL A 80 11.43 -5.99 16.84
C VAL A 80 10.83 -5.28 15.64
N GLU A 81 11.62 -5.04 14.60
CA GLU A 81 11.15 -4.44 13.35
C GLU A 81 10.07 -5.29 12.68
N THR A 82 10.36 -6.60 12.54
CA THR A 82 9.43 -7.56 11.95
C THR A 82 8.12 -7.64 12.74
N ALA A 83 8.21 -7.73 14.07
CA ALA A 83 7.02 -7.80 14.93
C ALA A 83 6.19 -6.51 14.80
N THR A 84 6.84 -5.35 14.88
CA THR A 84 6.17 -4.04 14.82
C THR A 84 5.49 -3.83 13.48
N ILE A 85 6.18 -4.12 12.37
CA ILE A 85 5.64 -3.96 11.01
C ILE A 85 4.51 -4.97 10.74
N SER A 86 4.58 -6.18 11.30
CA SER A 86 3.51 -7.18 11.18
C SER A 86 2.25 -6.78 11.96
N VAL A 87 2.41 -6.21 13.15
CA VAL A 87 1.29 -5.66 13.93
C VAL A 87 0.68 -4.47 13.20
N LEU A 88 1.52 -3.55 12.71
CA LEU A 88 1.13 -2.40 11.91
C LEU A 88 0.31 -2.82 10.67
N ALA A 89 0.71 -3.88 9.98
CA ALA A 89 -0.02 -4.41 8.84
C ALA A 89 -1.44 -4.90 9.21
N GLY A 90 -1.56 -5.60 10.34
CA GLY A 90 -2.86 -6.05 10.86
C GLY A 90 -3.74 -4.88 11.28
N VAL A 91 -3.19 -3.89 11.98
CA VAL A 91 -3.91 -2.67 12.39
C VAL A 91 -4.37 -1.86 11.18
N ALA A 92 -3.52 -1.71 10.17
CA ALA A 92 -3.89 -1.02 8.93
C ALA A 92 -5.00 -1.74 8.18
N ALA A 93 -4.93 -3.08 8.07
CA ALA A 93 -5.99 -3.88 7.46
C ALA A 93 -7.31 -3.79 8.25
N TYR A 94 -7.24 -3.88 9.58
CA TYR A 94 -8.37 -3.67 10.47
C TYR A 94 -9.06 -2.33 10.20
N LEU A 95 -8.28 -1.25 10.21
CA LEU A 95 -8.77 0.12 10.05
C LEU A 95 -9.44 0.29 8.69
N MET A 96 -8.81 -0.22 7.63
CA MET A 96 -9.39 -0.18 6.29
C MET A 96 -10.73 -0.90 6.21
N TRP A 97 -10.84 -2.10 6.78
CA TRP A 97 -12.10 -2.85 6.78
C TRP A 97 -13.16 -2.20 7.67
N ALA A 98 -12.77 -1.72 8.87
CA ALA A 98 -13.69 -1.09 9.81
C ALA A 98 -14.31 0.19 9.22
N LEU A 99 -13.55 0.93 8.40
CA LEU A 99 -14.00 2.16 7.76
C LEU A 99 -14.50 1.96 6.31
N HIS A 100 -14.61 0.71 5.85
CA HIS A 100 -15.02 0.38 4.47
C HIS A 100 -14.19 1.11 3.40
N ILE A 101 -12.89 1.28 3.66
CA ILE A 101 -11.98 1.96 2.75
C ILE A 101 -11.65 1.01 1.58
N VAL A 102 -11.96 1.47 0.37
CA VAL A 102 -11.64 0.79 -0.89
C VAL A 102 -10.49 1.51 -1.57
N GLY A 103 -9.48 0.78 -2.05
CA GLY A 103 -8.33 1.37 -2.74
C GLY A 103 -7.12 0.43 -2.74
N PRO A 104 -5.92 0.99 -2.91
CA PRO A 104 -4.68 0.28 -2.63
C PRO A 104 -4.74 -0.37 -1.24
N GLY A 105 -4.25 -1.60 -1.10
CA GLY A 105 -4.38 -2.33 0.17
C GLY A 105 -3.56 -1.73 1.32
N ALA A 106 -3.68 -2.32 2.51
CA ALA A 106 -2.86 -2.02 3.68
C ALA A 106 -1.34 -2.21 3.45
N VAL A 107 -0.94 -2.77 2.32
CA VAL A 107 0.46 -2.93 1.90
C VAL A 107 1.18 -1.59 1.77
N VAL A 108 0.47 -0.49 1.46
CA VAL A 108 1.07 0.84 1.33
C VAL A 108 1.65 1.33 2.68
N PHE A 109 0.98 1.01 3.79
CA PHE A 109 1.45 1.35 5.14
C PHE A 109 2.76 0.61 5.44
N VAL A 110 2.77 -0.70 5.20
CA VAL A 110 3.94 -1.57 5.39
C VAL A 110 5.12 -1.11 4.53
N PHE A 111 4.86 -0.78 3.27
CA PHE A 111 5.88 -0.28 2.35
C PHE A 111 6.48 1.06 2.82
N GLY A 112 5.63 1.99 3.26
CA GLY A 112 6.08 3.27 3.82
C GLY A 112 6.91 3.09 5.09
N ALA A 113 6.48 2.22 6.02
CA ALA A 113 7.22 1.93 7.24
C ALA A 113 8.59 1.30 6.94
N ALA A 114 8.65 0.33 6.04
CA ALA A 114 9.91 -0.32 5.64
C ALA A 114 10.86 0.67 4.95
N GLY A 115 10.35 1.52 4.04
CA GLY A 115 11.16 2.56 3.40
C GLY A 115 11.70 3.58 4.40
N ALA A 116 10.88 3.99 5.37
CA ALA A 116 11.29 4.92 6.42
C ALA A 116 12.30 4.33 7.41
N GLN A 117 12.17 3.03 7.73
CA GLN A 117 13.14 2.30 8.55
C GLN A 117 14.50 2.23 7.88
N ALA A 118 14.55 1.93 6.58
CA ALA A 118 15.80 1.89 5.82
C ALA A 118 16.42 3.28 5.59
N PHE A 119 15.60 4.34 5.59
CA PHE A 119 16.05 5.71 5.32
C PHE A 119 16.57 6.43 6.57
N ALA A 120 15.87 6.32 7.70
CA ALA A 120 16.11 7.20 8.86
C ALA A 120 17.23 6.66 9.77
N HIS A 121 18.33 7.42 9.84
CA HIS A 121 19.47 7.11 10.71
C HIS A 121 19.54 8.05 11.92
N ASP A 122 18.89 9.22 11.84
CA ASP A 122 18.75 10.15 12.95
C ASP A 122 17.34 10.78 13.05
N GLY A 123 17.10 11.56 14.11
CA GLY A 123 15.82 12.22 14.32
C GLY A 123 15.46 13.27 13.24
N GLY A 124 16.47 13.85 12.58
CA GLY A 124 16.29 14.77 11.47
C GLY A 124 15.68 14.06 10.27
N ASP A 125 16.22 12.91 9.88
CA ASP A 125 15.67 12.08 8.80
C ASP A 125 14.23 11.65 9.09
N ALA A 126 13.95 11.26 10.34
CA ALA A 126 12.60 10.92 10.76
C ALA A 126 11.61 12.07 10.59
N ILE A 127 11.99 13.29 11.02
CA ILE A 127 11.17 14.50 10.82
C ILE A 127 10.96 14.77 9.33
N ARG A 128 12.00 14.65 8.51
CA ARG A 128 11.91 14.92 7.06
C ARG A 128 11.00 13.92 6.36
N ALA A 129 11.10 12.62 6.68
CA ALA A 129 10.23 11.59 6.11
C ALA A 129 8.76 11.80 6.52
N VAL A 130 8.50 12.08 7.81
CA VAL A 130 7.15 12.31 8.35
C VAL A 130 6.52 13.57 7.77
N THR A 131 7.24 14.69 7.75
CA THR A 131 6.73 15.96 7.23
C THR A 131 6.50 15.89 5.72
N SER A 132 7.43 15.31 4.96
CA SER A 132 7.27 15.07 3.51
C SER A 132 6.02 14.23 3.23
N THR A 133 5.81 13.15 3.98
CA THR A 133 4.61 12.30 3.88
C THR A 133 3.34 13.08 4.18
N ALA A 134 3.31 13.85 5.27
CA ALA A 134 2.15 14.62 5.68
C ALA A 134 1.77 15.66 4.62
N THR A 135 2.76 16.37 4.07
CA THR A 135 2.56 17.30 2.94
C THR A 135 2.02 16.59 1.71
N GLY A 136 2.60 15.43 1.37
CA GLY A 136 2.11 14.57 0.30
C GLY A 136 0.66 14.14 0.49
N ALA A 137 0.29 13.73 1.71
CA ALA A 137 -1.07 13.35 2.07
C ALA A 137 -2.05 14.51 1.90
N VAL A 138 -1.68 15.73 2.31
CA VAL A 138 -2.51 16.93 2.07
C VAL A 138 -2.71 17.16 0.57
N ILE A 139 -1.65 17.07 -0.24
CA ILE A 139 -1.72 17.22 -1.70
C ILE A 139 -2.61 16.13 -2.31
N GLY A 140 -2.47 14.88 -1.87
CA GLY A 140 -3.30 13.76 -2.31
C GLY A 140 -4.77 13.95 -1.95
N ALA A 141 -5.07 14.45 -0.74
CA ALA A 141 -6.43 14.78 -0.34
C ALA A 141 -7.03 15.89 -1.21
N ILE A 142 -6.28 16.97 -1.45
CA ILE A 142 -6.69 18.07 -2.32
C ILE A 142 -6.97 17.55 -3.73
N ALA A 143 -6.07 16.75 -4.30
CA ALA A 143 -6.27 16.13 -5.61
C ALA A 143 -7.54 15.26 -5.62
N SER A 144 -7.75 14.45 -4.58
CA SER A 144 -8.94 13.58 -4.49
C SER A 144 -10.27 14.34 -4.37
N LEU A 145 -10.24 15.52 -3.75
CA LEU A 145 -11.39 16.39 -3.53
C LEU A 145 -11.52 17.51 -4.58
N ALA A 146 -10.53 17.68 -5.47
CA ALA A 146 -10.48 18.77 -6.44
C ALA A 146 -11.75 18.96 -7.27
N PRO A 147 -12.41 17.92 -7.82
CA PRO A 147 -13.63 18.12 -8.59
C PRO A 147 -14.77 18.72 -7.75
N TRP A 148 -14.87 18.33 -6.49
CA TRP A 148 -15.86 18.86 -5.55
C TRP A 148 -15.54 20.30 -5.14
N LEU A 149 -14.27 20.60 -4.87
CA LEU A 149 -13.81 21.96 -4.56
C LEU A 149 -14.07 22.91 -5.75
N LEU A 150 -13.78 22.47 -6.97
CA LEU A 150 -14.02 23.25 -8.19
C LEU A 150 -15.51 23.49 -8.44
N GLN A 151 -16.37 22.49 -8.21
CA GLN A 151 -17.83 22.66 -8.28
C GLN A 151 -18.34 23.67 -7.24
N ALA A 152 -17.88 23.55 -6.00
CA ALA A 152 -18.24 24.49 -4.94
C ALA A 152 -17.80 25.93 -5.24
N LEU A 153 -16.60 26.13 -5.80
CA LEU A 153 -16.08 27.43 -6.21
C LEU A 153 -16.86 28.04 -7.38
N ARG A 154 -17.32 27.21 -8.32
CA ARG A 154 -18.11 27.65 -9.47
C ARG A 154 -19.54 28.05 -9.12
N ARG A 155 -19.97 27.87 -7.86
CA ARG A 155 -21.36 28.09 -7.40
C ARG A 155 -22.40 27.38 -8.29
N GLU A 156 -21.98 26.36 -9.04
CA GLU A 156 -22.90 25.47 -9.73
C GLU A 156 -23.60 24.69 -8.62
N GLY A 157 -24.85 25.07 -8.35
CA GLY A 157 -25.66 24.55 -7.26
C GLY A 157 -25.81 23.04 -7.42
N ALA A 158 -24.94 22.28 -6.78
CA ALA A 158 -25.18 20.88 -6.52
C ALA A 158 -26.10 20.81 -5.30
N GLU A 159 -27.42 20.83 -5.52
CA GLU A 159 -28.30 20.05 -4.65
C GLU A 159 -28.45 18.64 -5.25
N PRO A 160 -27.79 17.64 -4.66
CA PRO A 160 -28.38 16.31 -4.62
C PRO A 160 -28.32 15.70 -3.22
N ALA A 161 -29.50 15.23 -2.79
CA ALA A 161 -29.89 14.39 -1.64
C ALA A 161 -28.90 14.24 -0.48
N PRO A 162 -29.31 14.45 0.79
CA PRO A 162 -28.42 14.29 1.93
C PRO A 162 -27.87 12.85 1.92
N PRO A 163 -26.59 12.62 1.59
CA PRO A 163 -26.04 11.31 1.81
C PRO A 163 -26.12 11.09 3.31
N GLN A 164 -26.56 9.91 3.75
CA GLN A 164 -26.42 9.53 5.16
C GLN A 164 -24.95 9.72 5.52
N ARG A 165 -24.64 10.85 6.16
CA ARG A 165 -23.32 11.17 6.67
C ARG A 165 -23.16 10.30 7.89
N GLU A 166 -22.91 9.03 7.68
CA GLU A 166 -22.50 8.18 8.78
C GLU A 166 -21.13 8.70 9.21
N SER A 167 -21.08 9.23 10.44
CA SER A 167 -19.82 9.73 10.97
C SER A 167 -18.82 8.59 11.04
N LEU A 168 -17.52 8.88 10.89
CA LEU A 168 -16.48 7.85 11.02
C LEU A 168 -16.59 7.11 12.35
N TRP A 169 -16.98 7.83 13.40
CA TRP A 169 -17.25 7.26 14.71
C TRP A 169 -18.39 6.24 14.69
N THR A 170 -19.50 6.57 14.03
CA THR A 170 -20.65 5.67 13.89
C THR A 170 -20.28 4.43 13.07
N THR A 171 -19.57 4.59 11.95
CA THR A 171 -19.10 3.46 11.15
C THR A 171 -18.13 2.58 11.95
N LEU A 172 -17.20 3.18 12.71
CA LEU A 172 -16.23 2.45 13.52
C LEU A 172 -16.92 1.68 14.65
N THR A 173 -17.82 2.30 15.40
CA THR A 173 -18.53 1.67 16.54
C THR A 173 -19.50 0.57 16.12
N ARG A 174 -19.99 0.59 14.88
CA ARG A 174 -20.85 -0.46 14.30
C ARG A 174 -20.06 -1.57 13.60
N ALA A 175 -18.75 -1.43 13.48
CA ALA A 175 -17.95 -2.42 12.78
C ALA A 175 -18.00 -3.79 13.52
N PRO A 176 -17.98 -4.92 12.80
CA PRO A 176 -17.97 -6.24 13.43
C PRO A 176 -16.59 -6.56 14.03
N HIS A 177 -16.27 -5.89 15.14
CA HIS A 177 -14.94 -5.82 15.74
C HIS A 177 -14.30 -7.19 15.98
N ARG A 178 -15.08 -8.17 16.47
CA ARG A 178 -14.57 -9.53 16.71
C ARG A 178 -14.12 -10.23 15.42
N THR A 179 -14.90 -10.11 14.35
CA THR A 179 -14.58 -10.69 13.04
C THR A 179 -13.40 -9.98 12.41
N LEU A 180 -13.37 -8.64 12.48
CA LEU A 180 -12.28 -7.84 11.94
C LEU A 180 -10.97 -8.08 12.70
N ALA A 181 -11.01 -8.15 14.04
CA ALA A 181 -9.85 -8.45 14.88
C ALA A 181 -9.27 -9.83 14.54
N SER A 182 -10.11 -10.85 14.39
CA SER A 182 -9.66 -12.18 13.96
C SER A 182 -8.98 -12.16 12.59
N ARG A 183 -9.56 -11.48 11.60
CA ARG A 183 -8.95 -11.34 10.27
C ARG A 183 -7.63 -10.57 10.31
N SER A 184 -7.56 -9.53 11.14
CA SER A 184 -6.38 -8.67 11.27
C SER A 184 -5.25 -9.40 11.96
N LEU A 185 -5.57 -10.20 12.98
CA LEU A 185 -4.63 -11.09 13.63
C LEU A 185 -4.04 -12.11 12.64
N ARG A 186 -4.86 -12.69 11.75
CA ARG A 186 -4.37 -13.60 10.70
C ARG A 186 -3.34 -12.91 9.79
N ILE A 187 -3.58 -11.65 9.42
CA ILE A 187 -2.62 -10.86 8.63
C ILE A 187 -1.32 -10.62 9.42
N THR A 188 -1.42 -10.24 10.70
CA THR A 188 -0.24 -10.05 11.57
C THR A 188 0.58 -11.32 11.69
N VAL A 189 -0.07 -12.46 11.95
CA VAL A 189 0.61 -13.76 12.08
C VAL A 189 1.26 -14.17 10.76
N ALA A 190 0.60 -13.95 9.63
CA ALA A 190 1.20 -14.26 8.33
C ALA A 190 2.37 -13.36 7.96
N GLY A 191 2.28 -12.06 8.26
CA GLY A 191 3.39 -11.15 8.10
C GLY A 191 4.60 -11.59 8.92
N ALA A 192 4.38 -11.85 10.21
CA ALA A 192 5.45 -12.28 11.12
C ALA A 192 6.06 -13.62 10.71
N ALA A 193 5.22 -14.60 10.33
CA ALA A 193 5.68 -15.89 9.85
C ALA A 193 6.47 -15.78 8.53
N ALA A 194 6.02 -14.93 7.60
CA ALA A 194 6.70 -14.76 6.31
C ALA A 194 8.09 -14.16 6.50
N ALA A 195 8.22 -13.12 7.32
CA ALA A 195 9.51 -12.55 7.65
C ALA A 195 10.39 -13.52 8.45
N ALA A 196 9.85 -14.27 9.40
CA ALA A 196 10.60 -15.28 10.14
C ALA A 196 11.15 -16.38 9.22
N LEU A 197 10.34 -16.83 8.25
CA LEU A 197 10.77 -17.79 7.24
C LEU A 197 11.84 -17.20 6.31
N ALA A 198 11.66 -15.97 5.84
CA ALA A 198 12.66 -15.28 5.02
C ALA A 198 14.00 -15.15 5.75
N MET A 199 13.99 -14.76 7.04
CA MET A 199 15.19 -14.72 7.88
C MET A 199 15.82 -16.10 8.05
N GLY A 200 15.03 -17.14 8.32
CA GLY A 200 15.51 -18.51 8.47
C GLY A 200 16.13 -19.09 7.19
N LEU A 201 15.71 -18.60 6.03
CA LEU A 201 16.27 -18.94 4.72
C LEU A 201 17.48 -18.06 4.33
N GLY A 202 17.84 -17.07 5.17
CA GLY A 202 18.96 -16.16 4.93
C GLY A 202 18.68 -15.05 3.92
N PHE A 203 17.41 -14.67 3.71
CA PHE A 203 17.05 -13.59 2.79
C PHE A 203 17.33 -12.20 3.39
N GLU A 204 17.77 -11.27 2.53
CA GLU A 204 18.23 -9.94 2.93
C GLU A 204 17.07 -8.97 3.25
N HIS A 205 15.86 -9.21 2.73
CA HIS A 205 14.72 -8.30 2.91
C HIS A 205 13.46 -8.97 3.50
N PRO A 206 13.47 -9.40 4.78
CA PRO A 206 12.33 -10.06 5.42
C PRO A 206 11.02 -9.26 5.37
N LEU A 207 11.09 -7.92 5.38
CA LEU A 207 9.92 -7.04 5.29
C LEU A 207 9.21 -7.14 3.92
N TRP A 208 9.91 -7.59 2.89
CA TRP A 208 9.32 -7.85 1.58
C TRP A 208 8.47 -9.10 1.56
N ALA A 209 8.89 -10.14 2.30
CA ALA A 209 8.07 -11.30 2.56
C ALA A 209 6.80 -10.94 3.35
N THR A 210 6.91 -10.08 4.37
CA THR A 210 5.75 -9.52 5.09
C THR A 210 4.78 -8.83 4.14
N MET A 211 5.26 -7.95 3.26
CA MET A 211 4.41 -7.28 2.26
C MET A 211 3.74 -8.26 1.30
N GLY A 212 4.44 -9.31 0.89
CA GLY A 212 3.90 -10.39 0.06
C GLY A 212 2.73 -11.12 0.74
N ALA A 213 2.89 -11.49 2.02
CA ALA A 213 1.86 -12.15 2.81
C ALA A 213 0.63 -11.24 3.01
N VAL A 214 0.85 -9.99 3.42
CA VAL A 214 -0.20 -8.99 3.66
C VAL A 214 -1.02 -8.73 2.41
N ALA A 215 -0.38 -8.52 1.26
CA ALA A 215 -1.09 -8.27 0.00
C ALA A 215 -1.92 -9.47 -0.46
N THR A 216 -1.42 -10.69 -0.22
CA THR A 216 -2.12 -11.93 -0.59
C THR A 216 -3.36 -12.14 0.28
N MET A 217 -3.26 -11.87 1.58
CA MET A 217 -4.31 -12.10 2.56
C MET A 217 -5.40 -11.02 2.65
N GLN A 218 -5.30 -9.95 1.85
CA GLN A 218 -6.35 -8.93 1.78
C GLN A 218 -7.63 -9.41 1.08
N GLY A 219 -7.66 -10.63 0.52
CA GLY A 219 -8.86 -11.29 0.01
C GLY A 219 -9.74 -11.87 1.12
N VAL A 220 -11.07 -11.83 0.94
CA VAL A 220 -12.05 -12.25 1.96
C VAL A 220 -12.32 -13.77 1.94
N GLY A 221 -11.77 -14.52 0.99
CA GLY A 221 -11.96 -15.98 0.89
C GLY A 221 -10.76 -16.70 0.29
N TYR A 222 -10.60 -17.98 0.63
CA TYR A 222 -9.42 -18.79 0.26
C TYR A 222 -9.14 -18.84 -1.24
N HIS A 223 -10.14 -19.15 -2.07
CA HIS A 223 -9.97 -19.19 -3.53
C HIS A 223 -9.52 -17.84 -4.11
N LEU A 224 -10.01 -16.73 -3.54
CA LEU A 224 -9.60 -15.39 -3.95
C LEU A 224 -8.17 -15.07 -3.49
N THR A 225 -7.78 -15.52 -2.30
CA THR A 225 -6.40 -15.42 -1.78
C THR A 225 -5.43 -16.16 -2.69
N VAL A 226 -5.76 -17.39 -3.11
CA VAL A 226 -4.91 -18.18 -4.03
C VAL A 226 -4.84 -17.52 -5.41
N HIS A 227 -5.98 -17.14 -6.00
CA HIS A 227 -6.01 -16.52 -7.33
C HIS A 227 -5.23 -15.19 -7.36
N ARG A 228 -5.41 -14.34 -6.33
CA ARG A 228 -4.62 -13.12 -6.17
C ARG A 228 -3.15 -13.41 -5.92
N GLY A 229 -2.82 -14.44 -5.14
CA GLY A 229 -1.45 -14.88 -4.91
C GLY A 229 -0.74 -15.24 -6.20
N VAL A 230 -1.37 -16.05 -7.07
CA VAL A 230 -0.82 -16.42 -8.39
C VAL A 230 -0.65 -15.19 -9.28
N GLN A 231 -1.68 -14.35 -9.40
CA GLN A 231 -1.62 -13.13 -10.20
C GLN A 231 -0.53 -12.16 -9.70
N ARG A 232 -0.37 -12.05 -8.37
CA ARG A 232 0.68 -11.26 -7.75
C ARG A 232 2.06 -11.82 -8.07
N LEU A 233 2.25 -13.14 -7.98
CA LEU A 233 3.53 -13.75 -8.28
C LEU A 233 3.92 -13.50 -9.74
N LEU A 234 3.01 -13.76 -10.68
CA LEU A 234 3.24 -13.53 -12.10
C LEU A 234 3.55 -12.06 -12.41
N GLY A 235 2.76 -11.14 -11.86
CA GLY A 235 3.00 -9.71 -12.02
C GLY A 235 4.32 -9.27 -11.38
N ASN A 236 4.67 -9.79 -10.20
CA ASN A 236 5.90 -9.42 -9.52
C ASN A 236 7.15 -9.95 -10.24
N VAL A 237 7.09 -11.13 -10.85
CA VAL A 237 8.18 -11.65 -11.71
C VAL A 237 8.42 -10.73 -12.90
N GLY A 238 7.38 -10.44 -13.69
CA GLY A 238 7.52 -9.54 -14.84
C GLY A 238 7.91 -8.11 -14.43
N GLY A 239 7.36 -7.62 -13.33
CA GLY A 239 7.62 -6.28 -12.82
C GLY A 239 9.03 -6.13 -12.25
N ALA A 240 9.56 -7.17 -11.61
CA ALA A 240 10.94 -7.20 -11.14
C ALA A 240 11.93 -7.23 -12.31
N ALA A 241 11.63 -7.97 -13.38
CA ALA A 241 12.46 -7.95 -14.60
C ALA A 241 12.51 -6.54 -15.24
N LEU A 242 11.36 -5.86 -15.32
CA LEU A 242 11.30 -4.46 -15.76
C LEU A 242 12.10 -3.54 -14.83
N ALA A 243 11.96 -3.73 -13.51
CA ALA A 243 12.69 -2.96 -12.52
C ALA A 243 14.21 -3.14 -12.64
N ALA A 244 14.69 -4.38 -12.82
CA ALA A 244 16.10 -4.69 -13.02
C ALA A 244 16.67 -3.96 -14.23
N GLY A 245 15.95 -4.02 -15.36
CA GLY A 245 16.35 -3.31 -16.57
C GLY A 245 16.40 -1.79 -16.38
N LEU A 246 15.43 -1.22 -15.66
CA LEU A 246 15.40 0.22 -15.38
C LEU A 246 16.48 0.66 -14.39
N LEU A 247 16.75 -0.13 -13.35
CA LEU A 247 17.81 0.14 -12.37
C LEU A 247 19.21 0.01 -12.99
N ALA A 248 19.37 -0.81 -14.04
CA ALA A 248 20.62 -0.91 -14.78
C ALA A 248 20.91 0.31 -15.67
N LEU A 249 19.90 1.15 -15.94
CA LEU A 249 20.06 2.37 -16.71
C LEU A 249 20.42 3.56 -15.80
N PRO A 250 21.28 4.49 -16.25
CA PRO A 250 21.58 5.72 -15.51
C PRO A 250 20.45 6.74 -15.65
N LEU A 251 19.24 6.40 -15.19
CA LEU A 251 18.03 7.21 -15.33
C LEU A 251 18.15 8.59 -14.64
N GLY A 252 18.99 8.67 -13.61
CA GLY A 252 19.03 9.80 -12.69
C GLY A 252 17.68 10.02 -11.99
N TYR A 253 17.56 11.13 -11.28
CA TYR A 253 16.33 11.45 -10.55
C TYR A 253 15.13 11.62 -11.50
N TRP A 254 15.28 12.42 -12.56
CA TRP A 254 14.18 12.78 -13.44
C TRP A 254 13.67 11.60 -14.28
N GLY A 255 14.57 10.73 -14.76
CA GLY A 255 14.18 9.51 -15.46
C GLY A 255 13.45 8.53 -14.54
N ALA A 256 13.92 8.38 -13.30
CA ALA A 256 13.25 7.56 -12.30
C ALA A 256 11.85 8.10 -11.96
N VAL A 257 11.72 9.42 -11.76
CA VAL A 257 10.41 10.08 -11.53
C VAL A 257 9.46 9.84 -12.69
N ALA A 258 9.91 10.02 -13.93
CA ALA A 258 9.09 9.78 -15.11
C ALA A 258 8.58 8.33 -15.16
N ALA A 259 9.48 7.35 -14.94
CA ALA A 259 9.12 5.94 -14.88
C ALA A 259 8.12 5.64 -13.75
N ILE A 260 8.36 6.15 -12.53
CA ILE A 260 7.47 5.98 -11.38
C ILE A 260 6.07 6.52 -11.69
N VAL A 261 5.95 7.71 -12.27
CA VAL A 261 4.65 8.31 -12.61
C VAL A 261 3.92 7.49 -13.69
N VAL A 262 4.64 7.00 -14.70
CA VAL A 262 4.08 6.12 -15.73
C VAL A 262 3.57 4.82 -15.12
N PHE A 263 4.38 4.13 -14.33
CA PHE A 263 3.97 2.87 -13.69
C PHE A 263 2.86 3.07 -12.66
N GLN A 264 2.87 4.15 -11.89
CA GLN A 264 1.77 4.50 -10.97
C GLN A 264 0.46 4.68 -11.75
N THR A 265 0.49 5.44 -12.85
CA THR A 265 -0.71 5.66 -13.68
C THR A 265 -1.18 4.34 -14.30
N ALA A 266 -0.25 3.51 -14.79
CA ALA A 266 -0.56 2.20 -15.35
C ALA A 266 -1.15 1.24 -14.30
N ALA A 267 -0.60 1.22 -13.08
CA ALA A 267 -1.14 0.45 -11.97
C ALA A 267 -2.58 0.85 -11.65
N GLU A 268 -2.87 2.16 -11.67
CA GLU A 268 -4.22 2.64 -11.41
C GLU A 268 -5.23 2.27 -12.48
N ILE A 269 -4.82 2.30 -13.75
CA ILE A 269 -5.66 1.81 -14.86
C ILE A 269 -5.87 0.31 -14.73
N ALA A 270 -4.78 -0.45 -14.53
CA ALA A 270 -4.79 -1.90 -14.43
C ALA A 270 -5.60 -2.43 -13.23
N SER A 271 -5.68 -1.67 -12.13
CA SER A 271 -6.43 -2.02 -10.92
C SER A 271 -7.91 -2.30 -11.15
N THR A 272 -8.47 -1.76 -12.23
CA THR A 272 -9.88 -1.95 -12.61
C THR A 272 -10.09 -3.14 -13.56
N VAL A 273 -9.02 -3.71 -14.10
CA VAL A 273 -9.06 -4.72 -15.17
C VAL A 273 -8.49 -6.06 -14.71
N ASN A 274 -7.25 -6.07 -14.22
CA ASN A 274 -6.54 -7.29 -13.86
C ASN A 274 -5.49 -7.03 -12.77
N TYR A 275 -5.55 -7.82 -11.70
CA TYR A 275 -4.63 -7.69 -10.58
C TYR A 275 -3.19 -8.08 -10.93
N ALA A 276 -2.96 -9.01 -11.88
CA ALA A 276 -1.62 -9.34 -12.36
C ALA A 276 -0.96 -8.15 -13.07
N LEU A 277 -1.71 -7.45 -13.93
CA LEU A 277 -1.24 -6.23 -14.59
C LEU A 277 -0.99 -5.10 -13.58
N THR A 278 -1.83 -5.02 -12.55
CA THR A 278 -1.63 -4.08 -11.44
C THR A 278 -0.32 -4.37 -10.74
N SER A 279 -0.09 -5.64 -10.38
CA SER A 279 1.15 -6.06 -9.72
C SER A 279 2.37 -5.87 -10.61
N LEU A 280 2.25 -6.12 -11.92
CA LEU A 280 3.29 -5.89 -12.93
C LEU A 280 3.78 -4.44 -12.94
N ALA A 281 2.86 -3.48 -12.80
CA ALA A 281 3.18 -2.06 -12.77
C ALA A 281 3.64 -1.57 -11.38
N VAL A 282 3.04 -2.10 -10.30
CA VAL A 282 3.38 -1.69 -8.93
C VAL A 282 4.80 -2.10 -8.53
N THR A 283 5.28 -3.27 -8.96
CA THR A 283 6.61 -3.77 -8.59
C THR A 283 7.76 -2.86 -9.05
N PRO A 284 7.90 -2.48 -10.33
CA PRO A 284 8.97 -1.58 -10.77
C PRO A 284 8.83 -0.18 -10.18
N MET A 285 7.60 0.31 -10.01
CA MET A 285 7.34 1.55 -9.30
C MET A 285 7.86 1.51 -7.85
N ALA A 286 7.54 0.46 -7.10
CA ALA A 286 7.98 0.29 -5.72
C ALA A 286 9.50 0.18 -5.61
N LEU A 287 10.15 -0.60 -6.49
CA LEU A 287 11.60 -0.74 -6.49
C LEU A 287 12.31 0.56 -6.87
N LEU A 288 11.80 1.32 -7.83
CA LEU A 288 12.34 2.64 -8.16
C LEU A 288 12.15 3.65 -7.01
N LEU A 289 11.00 3.62 -6.32
CA LEU A 289 10.76 4.43 -5.13
C LEU A 289 11.76 4.13 -4.02
N THR A 290 12.00 2.86 -3.72
CA THR A 290 13.00 2.44 -2.73
C THR A 290 14.41 2.78 -3.20
N GLY A 291 14.71 2.62 -4.50
CA GLY A 291 15.98 3.02 -5.09
C GLY A 291 16.30 4.52 -4.96
N LEU A 292 15.27 5.39 -5.04
CA LEU A 292 15.43 6.82 -4.79
C LEU A 292 15.71 7.17 -3.32
N GLN A 293 15.26 6.33 -2.37
CA GLN A 293 15.38 6.57 -0.93
C GLN A 293 16.68 6.01 -0.36
N ALA A 294 17.06 4.80 -0.76
CA ALA A 294 18.14 4.03 -0.13
C ALA A 294 19.24 3.60 -1.12
N GLY A 295 19.05 3.76 -2.42
CA GLY A 295 19.98 3.28 -3.46
C GLY A 295 19.92 1.75 -3.61
N LEU A 296 19.39 1.25 -4.73
CA LEU A 296 19.29 -0.18 -5.00
C LEU A 296 20.11 -0.59 -6.21
N ALA A 297 20.83 -1.71 -6.10
CA ALA A 297 21.48 -2.36 -7.22
C ALA A 297 20.46 -3.15 -8.07
N PRO A 298 20.70 -3.36 -9.38
CA PRO A 298 19.80 -4.14 -10.23
C PRO A 298 19.58 -5.59 -9.75
N ALA A 299 20.55 -6.19 -9.07
CA ALA A 299 20.51 -7.56 -8.55
C ALA A 299 19.35 -7.81 -7.57
N VAL A 300 18.93 -6.75 -6.85
CA VAL A 300 17.87 -6.76 -5.84
C VAL A 300 16.50 -7.18 -6.42
N ALA A 301 16.34 -7.11 -7.75
CA ALA A 301 15.13 -7.60 -8.41
C ALA A 301 14.88 -9.11 -8.17
N VAL A 302 15.94 -9.92 -8.10
CA VAL A 302 15.81 -11.37 -7.82
C VAL A 302 15.35 -11.58 -6.39
N ASP A 303 15.95 -10.89 -5.43
CA ASP A 303 15.58 -10.95 -4.02
C ASP A 303 14.12 -10.53 -3.84
N ARG A 304 13.69 -9.49 -4.56
CA ARG A 304 12.29 -9.05 -4.56
C ARG A 304 11.31 -10.13 -5.01
N VAL A 305 11.68 -10.94 -6.00
CA VAL A 305 10.85 -12.06 -6.47
C VAL A 305 10.80 -13.15 -5.41
N LEU A 306 11.95 -13.54 -4.87
CA LEU A 306 12.07 -14.61 -3.86
C LEU A 306 11.34 -14.26 -2.56
N ASP A 307 11.57 -13.07 -2.00
CA ASP A 307 10.88 -12.60 -0.79
C ASP A 307 9.38 -12.57 -0.98
N THR A 308 8.92 -12.05 -2.12
CA THR A 308 7.48 -11.97 -2.41
C THR A 308 6.89 -13.37 -2.58
N ALA A 309 7.61 -14.32 -3.16
CA ALA A 309 7.18 -15.71 -3.28
C ALA A 309 7.02 -16.37 -1.90
N VAL A 310 8.01 -16.22 -1.01
CA VAL A 310 7.92 -16.68 0.39
C VAL A 310 6.72 -16.06 1.10
N GLY A 311 6.51 -14.75 0.93
CA GLY A 311 5.35 -14.05 1.46
C GLY A 311 4.02 -14.61 0.96
N ILE A 312 3.89 -14.83 -0.36
CA ILE A 312 2.68 -15.37 -0.98
C ILE A 312 2.41 -16.79 -0.47
N VAL A 313 3.42 -17.68 -0.47
CA VAL A 313 3.26 -19.06 0.00
C VAL A 313 2.86 -19.08 1.47
N THR A 314 3.54 -18.31 2.32
CA THR A 314 3.22 -18.23 3.75
C THR A 314 1.81 -17.68 3.97
N GLY A 315 1.42 -16.63 3.25
CA GLY A 315 0.06 -16.08 3.31
C GLY A 315 -1.01 -17.10 2.89
N ILE A 316 -0.77 -17.90 1.87
CA ILE A 316 -1.68 -18.98 1.43
C ILE A 316 -1.77 -20.08 2.48
N VAL A 317 -0.64 -20.52 3.05
CA VAL A 317 -0.60 -21.55 4.10
C VAL A 317 -1.35 -21.09 5.34
N ILE A 318 -1.08 -19.87 5.82
CA ILE A 318 -1.80 -19.30 6.96
C ILE A 318 -3.27 -19.23 6.61
N ALA A 319 -3.63 -18.70 5.44
CA ALA A 319 -5.02 -18.60 5.01
C ALA A 319 -5.72 -19.97 5.02
N ALA A 320 -5.06 -21.04 4.56
CA ALA A 320 -5.57 -22.42 4.56
C ALA A 320 -5.80 -22.97 5.98
N VAL A 321 -4.80 -22.84 6.85
CA VAL A 321 -4.87 -23.37 8.24
C VAL A 321 -5.88 -22.62 9.09
N THR A 322 -6.11 -21.34 8.77
CA THR A 322 -7.04 -20.47 9.49
C THR A 322 -8.41 -20.36 8.81
N ILE A 323 -8.72 -21.24 7.85
CA ILE A 323 -10.10 -21.45 7.39
C ILE A 323 -10.92 -21.92 8.60
N SER A 324 -11.64 -20.98 9.20
CA SER A 324 -12.66 -21.31 10.21
C SER A 324 -13.85 -21.96 9.50
N GLY A 325 -14.53 -22.90 10.16
CA GLY A 325 -15.56 -23.78 9.57
C GLY A 325 -16.76 -23.10 8.87
N SER A 326 -16.86 -21.77 8.90
CA SER A 326 -17.81 -20.96 8.14
C SER A 326 -17.62 -21.00 6.62
N ASP A 327 -16.39 -21.19 6.11
CA ASP A 327 -16.13 -21.40 4.67
C ASP A 327 -16.32 -22.86 4.26
N ALA A 328 -16.01 -23.80 5.15
CA ALA A 328 -16.29 -25.23 4.96
C ALA A 328 -17.80 -25.50 4.84
N GLY A 329 -18.64 -24.71 5.51
CA GLY A 329 -20.10 -24.75 5.34
C GLY A 329 -20.56 -24.39 3.93
N ARG A 330 -19.96 -23.36 3.31
CA ARG A 330 -20.32 -22.93 1.93
C ARG A 330 -19.82 -23.91 0.86
N LEU A 331 -18.67 -24.53 1.10
CA LEU A 331 -18.14 -25.61 0.25
C LEU A 331 -18.97 -26.90 0.35
N ARG A 332 -19.64 -27.14 1.49
CA ARG A 332 -20.59 -28.27 1.66
C ARG A 332 -21.99 -27.99 1.12
N THR A 333 -22.40 -26.73 0.99
CA THR A 333 -23.72 -26.34 0.47
C THR A 333 -23.70 -25.99 -1.01
N THR A 334 -22.61 -26.26 -1.75
CA THR A 334 -22.72 -26.29 -3.22
C THR A 334 -23.50 -27.56 -3.54
N PRO A 335 -24.75 -27.49 -4.03
CA PRO A 335 -25.42 -28.70 -4.48
C PRO A 335 -24.55 -29.24 -5.60
N THR A 336 -24.13 -30.49 -5.47
CA THR A 336 -23.86 -31.33 -6.63
C THR A 336 -25.19 -31.50 -7.37
N GLY A 337 -25.63 -30.46 -8.10
CA GLY A 337 -26.66 -30.55 -9.13
C GLY A 337 -25.94 -30.94 -10.41
N SER A 338 -26.03 -32.21 -10.81
CA SER A 338 -27.11 -32.82 -11.61
C SER A 338 -26.68 -32.87 -13.07
#